data_AF-A0A0A0BW08-F1
#
_entry.id   AF-A0A0A0BW08-F1
#
_cell.length_a   1.000
_cell.length_b   1.000
_cell.length_c   1.000
_cell.angle_alpha   90.00
_cell.angle_beta   90.00
_cell.angle_gamma   90.00
#
_symmetry.space_group_name_H-M   'P 1'
#
loop_
_entity.id
_entity.type
_entity.pdbx_description
1 polymer ?
#
loop_
_entity_poly.entity_id
_entity_poly.type
_entity_poly.pdbx_seq_one_letter_code
_entity_poly.pdbx_strand_id
1 'polypeptide(L)'
;MTTTTDLRLVPAALCAWLAAAVTAGAAPRTAVLVGVGLVAAAVALAFGPTRRARRVRGLPRLLRGRRGTTDRDGAGAGAQRRRRAGATTTSGRGAGTGTTRGVVDRVRLTVVVALLAGAAAAASSAAHARADATGVLQPLVHAGDVVELRGVVVAPPRALGGPGEDRVLVRVAVRHVTGETASGPSTGDVLVTGHRGWSHLVPGARVTTVGTLGPPWSDDGAVAALAARGPVDSRPPAALVDRVTASLRAGLLAASAALPPDSRGLVPGAAVGDTSRVPPALDDAMRAAGLTHMTAVSGGHFAVLASAVALACGTARLPPPARAVASALTGAGFVLLVHGGPAVLRAAAMAAVAVVALVLRRPAASLPALATAVVVLVVVDPWSARSYGLVLSVAATAAIVLLAPALVDGVPRGRGRDAALVVAVPVAAQAACAPVLVLLEPVVTPYAVLANVLAGPALVPATLIGVAATVVSPVWPAGAEVAAWCAHPAAWWIATVARTVAGLPGAVVPWPPGPGGALLLAGLTAVCVVLWTGLRRRLSGVPTPAQAALPGRRVVPAARSLAG
;
A
#
# COMPACT_ATOMS: atom_id res chain seq x y z
N MET A 1 -15.09 17.60 12.82
CA MET A 1 -15.60 16.32 12.31
C MET A 1 -14.70 15.21 12.82
N THR A 2 -15.10 14.50 13.87
CA THR A 2 -14.49 13.22 14.25
C THR A 2 -14.99 12.19 13.25
N THR A 3 -14.25 11.98 12.17
CA THR A 3 -14.50 10.88 11.22
C THR A 3 -14.38 9.58 12.00
N THR A 4 -15.51 8.91 12.23
CA THR A 4 -15.50 7.55 12.77
C THR A 4 -14.80 6.65 11.77
N THR A 5 -13.63 6.15 12.15
CA THR A 5 -12.83 5.23 11.36
C THR A 5 -13.61 3.94 11.11
N ASP A 6 -13.94 3.65 9.86
CA ASP A 6 -14.64 2.40 9.51
C ASP A 6 -13.63 1.25 9.39
N LEU A 7 -13.67 0.33 10.34
CA LEU A 7 -12.78 -0.83 10.45
C LEU A 7 -13.42 -2.14 10.01
N ARG A 8 -14.65 -2.12 9.46
CA ARG A 8 -15.41 -3.35 9.20
C ARG A 8 -14.75 -4.30 8.19
N LEU A 9 -14.00 -3.78 7.22
CA LEU A 9 -13.32 -4.62 6.22
C LEU A 9 -11.92 -5.10 6.66
N VAL A 10 -11.37 -4.58 7.76
CA VAL A 10 -10.03 -4.94 8.24
C VAL A 10 -9.92 -6.43 8.60
N PRO A 11 -10.89 -7.06 9.31
CA PRO A 11 -10.83 -8.50 9.57
C PRO A 11 -10.82 -9.34 8.30
N ALA A 12 -11.50 -8.90 7.23
CA ALA A 12 -11.52 -9.61 5.96
C ALA A 12 -10.18 -9.55 5.23
N ALA A 13 -9.55 -8.37 5.21
CA ALA A 13 -8.20 -8.22 4.68
C ALA A 13 -7.18 -9.08 5.44
N LEU A 14 -7.22 -9.08 6.78
CA LEU A 14 -6.31 -9.88 7.60
C LEU A 14 -6.53 -11.39 7.40
N CYS A 15 -7.78 -11.85 7.33
CA CYS A 15 -8.09 -13.26 7.12
C CYS A 15 -7.67 -13.73 5.72
N ALA A 16 -7.95 -12.95 4.67
CA ALA A 16 -7.48 -13.21 3.31
C ALA A 16 -5.94 -13.27 3.25
N TRP A 17 -5.26 -12.31 3.86
CA TRP A 17 -3.81 -12.25 3.89
C TRP A 17 -3.21 -13.44 4.61
N LEU A 18 -3.66 -13.76 5.83
CA LEU A 18 -3.15 -14.91 6.60
C LEU A 18 -3.40 -16.23 5.86
N ALA A 19 -4.59 -16.40 5.26
CA ALA A 19 -4.92 -17.59 4.50
C ALA A 19 -3.95 -17.77 3.32
N ALA A 20 -3.71 -16.73 2.51
CA ALA A 20 -2.73 -16.82 1.42
C ALA A 20 -1.29 -16.97 1.92
N ALA A 21 -0.88 -16.26 2.97
CA ALA A 21 0.48 -16.40 3.51
C ALA A 21 0.77 -17.84 3.97
N VAL A 22 -0.22 -18.54 4.51
CA VAL A 22 -0.12 -19.95 4.90
C VAL A 22 -0.19 -20.90 3.70
N THR A 23 -1.03 -20.58 2.70
CA THR A 23 -1.33 -21.52 1.59
C THR A 23 -0.50 -21.31 0.33
N ALA A 24 0.13 -20.15 0.15
CA ALA A 24 1.08 -19.89 -0.94
C ALA A 24 2.24 -20.90 -0.87
N GLY A 25 2.60 -21.54 -1.97
CA GLY A 25 3.64 -22.59 -1.98
C GLY A 25 3.35 -23.85 -1.14
N ALA A 26 2.19 -23.97 -0.51
CA ALA A 26 1.78 -25.20 0.15
C ALA A 26 1.23 -26.20 -0.89
N ALA A 27 1.23 -27.49 -0.55
CA ALA A 27 0.62 -28.51 -1.39
C ALA A 27 -0.86 -28.17 -1.69
N PRO A 28 -1.38 -28.45 -2.91
CA PRO A 28 -2.74 -28.09 -3.28
C PRO A 28 -3.81 -28.59 -2.31
N ARG A 29 -3.57 -29.76 -1.70
CA ARG A 29 -4.46 -30.36 -0.69
C ARG A 29 -4.56 -29.48 0.56
N THR A 30 -3.46 -28.92 1.04
CA THR A 30 -3.42 -28.05 2.21
C THR A 30 -4.23 -26.78 1.96
N ALA A 31 -4.06 -26.16 0.80
CA ALA A 31 -4.82 -24.97 0.41
C ALA A 31 -6.34 -25.24 0.33
N VAL A 32 -6.74 -26.39 -0.23
CA VAL A 32 -8.15 -26.80 -0.27
C VAL A 32 -8.72 -27.05 1.13
N LEU A 33 -7.99 -27.74 2.01
CA LEU A 33 -8.43 -28.02 3.38
C LEU A 33 -8.66 -26.74 4.19
N VAL A 34 -7.73 -25.77 4.08
CA VAL A 34 -7.89 -24.45 4.71
C VAL A 34 -9.11 -23.73 4.16
N GLY A 35 -9.30 -23.72 2.84
CA GLY A 35 -10.46 -23.10 2.20
C GLY A 35 -11.80 -23.71 2.65
N VAL A 36 -11.90 -25.04 2.65
CA VAL A 36 -13.10 -25.77 3.10
C VAL A 36 -13.38 -25.49 4.58
N GLY A 37 -12.36 -25.50 5.44
CA GLY A 37 -12.52 -25.17 6.86
C GLY A 37 -13.05 -23.75 7.09
N LEU A 38 -12.56 -22.76 6.33
CA LEU A 38 -13.04 -21.38 6.41
C LEU A 38 -14.48 -21.24 5.92
N VAL A 39 -14.87 -21.90 4.82
CA VAL A 39 -16.26 -21.93 4.34
C VAL A 39 -17.18 -22.60 5.35
N ALA A 40 -16.78 -23.74 5.92
CA ALA A 40 -17.56 -24.45 6.93
C ALA A 40 -17.78 -23.57 8.18
N ALA A 41 -16.74 -22.86 8.63
CA ALA A 41 -16.86 -21.89 9.71
C ALA A 41 -17.81 -20.73 9.36
N ALA A 42 -17.74 -20.20 8.12
CA ALA A 42 -18.61 -19.13 7.66
C ALA A 42 -20.09 -19.56 7.64
N VAL A 43 -20.37 -20.76 7.12
CA VAL A 43 -21.71 -21.35 7.10
C VAL A 43 -22.21 -21.59 8.53
N ALA A 44 -21.38 -22.18 9.40
CA ALA A 44 -21.74 -22.39 10.81
C ALA A 44 -22.04 -21.07 11.55
N LEU A 45 -21.37 -19.97 11.22
CA LEU A 45 -21.62 -18.65 11.79
C LEU A 45 -22.85 -17.95 11.20
N ALA A 46 -23.10 -18.12 9.91
CA ALA A 46 -24.24 -17.53 9.21
C ALA A 46 -25.57 -18.20 9.62
N PHE A 47 -25.56 -19.53 9.74
CA PHE A 47 -26.76 -20.34 10.02
C PHE A 47 -26.82 -20.88 11.46
N GLY A 48 -25.76 -20.68 12.26
CA GLY A 48 -25.70 -21.16 13.63
C GLY A 48 -26.63 -20.40 14.57
N PRO A 49 -27.26 -21.09 15.55
CA PRO A 49 -28.21 -20.47 16.46
C PRO A 49 -27.55 -19.29 17.19
N THR A 50 -28.20 -18.13 17.19
CA THR A 50 -27.86 -17.04 18.12
C THR A 50 -28.10 -17.56 19.52
N ARG A 51 -27.08 -18.15 20.18
CA ARG A 51 -27.18 -18.47 21.59
C ARG A 51 -27.55 -17.18 22.30
N ARG A 52 -28.79 -17.12 22.83
CA ARG A 52 -29.30 -15.98 23.61
C ARG A 52 -28.22 -15.66 24.64
N ALA A 53 -27.63 -14.46 24.55
CA ALA A 53 -26.75 -13.98 25.59
C ALA A 53 -27.55 -13.96 26.90
N ARG A 54 -27.34 -14.98 27.75
CA ARG A 54 -27.79 -14.92 29.14
C ARG A 54 -27.15 -13.68 29.73
N ARG A 55 -27.99 -12.82 30.32
CA ARG A 55 -27.60 -11.56 30.96
C ARG A 55 -26.38 -11.78 31.85
N VAL A 56 -25.19 -11.40 31.40
CA VAL A 56 -24.05 -11.15 32.28
C VAL A 56 -24.31 -9.77 32.89
N ARG A 57 -24.91 -9.76 34.08
CA ARG A 57 -24.90 -8.59 34.96
C ARG A 57 -23.47 -8.42 35.45
N GLY A 58 -22.76 -7.43 34.91
CA GLY A 58 -21.50 -6.96 35.46
C GLY A 58 -20.38 -6.80 34.42
N LEU A 59 -20.29 -5.63 33.78
CA LEU A 59 -19.04 -5.05 33.25
C LEU A 59 -19.28 -3.53 33.00
N PRO A 60 -18.24 -2.65 33.02
CA PRO A 60 -18.33 -1.29 33.55
C PRO A 60 -18.92 -0.26 32.57
N ARG A 61 -19.44 0.83 33.14
CA ARG A 61 -20.05 2.00 32.49
C ARG A 61 -19.07 2.88 31.70
N LEU A 62 -18.23 2.32 30.82
CA LEU A 62 -17.25 3.11 30.02
C LEU A 62 -17.69 3.43 28.57
N LEU A 63 -18.90 3.05 28.15
CA LEU A 63 -19.41 3.33 26.79
C LEU A 63 -20.78 4.01 26.75
N ARG A 64 -21.14 4.81 27.76
CA ARG A 64 -22.26 5.76 27.63
C ARG A 64 -21.73 7.16 27.32
N GLY A 65 -21.68 7.47 26.03
CA GLY A 65 -21.54 8.85 25.57
C GLY A 65 -22.64 9.71 26.18
N ARG A 66 -22.23 10.70 26.96
CA ARG A 66 -23.08 11.74 27.55
C ARG A 66 -23.63 12.59 26.41
N ARG A 67 -24.87 12.35 25.99
CA ARG A 67 -25.62 13.33 25.17
C ARG A 67 -26.15 14.39 26.12
N GLY A 68 -25.68 15.63 25.92
CA GLY A 68 -26.17 16.80 26.63
C GLY A 68 -27.64 17.06 26.31
N THR A 69 -28.41 17.27 27.36
CA THR A 69 -29.74 17.87 27.33
C THR A 69 -29.53 19.38 27.34
N THR A 70 -29.89 20.05 26.24
CA THR A 70 -30.19 21.49 26.27
C THR A 70 -31.62 21.62 26.75
N ASP A 71 -31.77 22.04 28.01
CA ASP A 71 -33.02 22.56 28.55
C ASP A 71 -33.02 24.08 28.34
N ARG A 72 -34.12 24.61 27.82
CA ARG A 72 -34.42 26.05 27.86
C ARG A 72 -35.90 26.18 28.20
N ASP A 73 -36.09 26.78 29.37
CA ASP A 73 -37.35 27.13 30.00
C ASP A 73 -38.26 28.02 29.14
N GLY A 74 -39.56 27.95 29.42
CA GLY A 74 -40.55 28.91 28.96
C GLY A 74 -41.98 28.52 29.32
N ALA A 75 -42.40 28.91 30.52
CA ALA A 75 -43.74 28.73 31.08
C ALA A 75 -44.85 29.46 30.29
N GLY A 76 -46.09 28.96 30.39
CA GLY A 76 -47.29 29.68 29.96
C GLY A 76 -48.56 28.83 30.00
N ALA A 77 -49.36 29.03 31.05
CA ALA A 77 -50.68 28.42 31.25
C ALA A 77 -51.73 28.98 30.27
N GLY A 78 -52.77 28.18 29.95
CA GLY A 78 -53.98 28.70 29.30
C GLY A 78 -54.82 27.70 28.50
N ALA A 79 -55.84 27.16 29.17
CA ALA A 79 -57.20 26.90 28.69
C ALA A 79 -57.51 26.34 27.27
N GLN A 80 -58.39 25.33 27.30
CA GLN A 80 -59.59 25.17 26.45
C GLN A 80 -59.53 24.29 25.19
N ARG A 81 -60.28 23.19 25.31
CA ARG A 81 -61.26 22.60 24.35
C ARG A 81 -60.79 21.77 23.13
N ARG A 82 -61.27 20.51 23.16
CA ARG A 82 -62.04 19.79 22.11
C ARG A 82 -61.34 19.67 20.75
N ARG A 83 -61.04 18.49 20.19
CA ARG A 83 -62.01 17.47 19.72
C ARG A 83 -61.26 16.30 19.06
N ARG A 84 -61.85 15.11 19.24
CA ARG A 84 -62.00 13.99 18.28
C ARG A 84 -60.79 13.18 17.77
N ALA A 85 -60.86 11.91 18.20
CA ALA A 85 -60.97 10.70 17.37
C ALA A 85 -59.69 10.19 16.69
N GLY A 86 -59.36 8.94 17.03
CA GLY A 86 -58.33 8.16 16.34
C GLY A 86 -57.67 7.13 17.26
N ALA A 87 -58.47 6.27 17.88
CA ALA A 87 -57.95 5.11 18.58
C ALA A 87 -57.26 4.19 17.58
N THR A 88 -55.93 4.18 17.58
CA THR A 88 -55.11 3.08 17.06
C THR A 88 -54.22 2.60 18.19
N THR A 89 -54.72 1.59 18.89
CA THR A 89 -53.99 0.74 19.82
C THR A 89 -52.88 0.00 19.07
N THR A 90 -51.72 0.64 18.89
CA THR A 90 -50.49 -0.10 18.60
C THR A 90 -49.74 -0.33 19.91
N SER A 91 -49.91 -1.56 20.42
CA SER A 91 -49.22 -2.08 21.59
C SER A 91 -47.74 -1.70 21.58
N GLY A 92 -47.29 -1.06 22.67
CA GLY A 92 -45.87 -0.87 22.96
C GLY A 92 -45.14 -2.22 22.98
N ARG A 93 -44.35 -2.48 21.93
CA ARG A 93 -43.35 -3.56 21.92
C ARG A 93 -41.96 -2.94 21.92
N GLY A 94 -41.39 -2.83 23.12
CA GLY A 94 -39.97 -3.11 23.37
C GLY A 94 -38.93 -2.23 22.66
N ALA A 95 -38.95 -0.92 22.93
CA ALA A 95 -37.79 -0.05 22.69
C ALA A 95 -36.67 -0.36 23.73
N GLY A 96 -35.95 -1.47 23.54
CA GLY A 96 -34.85 -1.86 24.42
C GLY A 96 -34.03 -3.08 23.99
N THR A 97 -34.49 -3.85 23.00
CA THR A 97 -33.82 -5.08 22.52
C THR A 97 -33.35 -5.01 21.06
N GLY A 98 -33.70 -3.95 20.32
CA GLY A 98 -33.33 -3.77 18.91
C GLY A 98 -31.87 -3.37 18.66
N THR A 99 -31.21 -2.73 19.64
CA THR A 99 -29.84 -2.23 19.47
C THR A 99 -28.79 -3.32 19.63
N THR A 100 -29.02 -4.33 20.49
CA THR A 100 -28.07 -5.42 20.71
C THR A 100 -28.12 -6.47 19.61
N ARG A 101 -29.31 -6.84 19.10
CA ARG A 101 -29.45 -7.72 17.92
C ARG A 101 -28.77 -7.14 16.69
N GLY A 102 -29.03 -5.87 16.37
CA GLY A 102 -28.41 -5.22 15.21
C GLY A 102 -26.89 -5.03 15.30
N VAL A 103 -26.28 -5.10 16.50
CA VAL A 103 -24.82 -5.12 16.66
C VAL A 103 -24.28 -6.53 16.47
N VAL A 104 -24.93 -7.55 17.06
CA VAL A 104 -24.54 -8.96 16.89
C VAL A 104 -24.61 -9.39 15.43
N ASP A 105 -25.66 -9.00 14.71
CA ASP A 105 -25.82 -9.34 13.28
C ASP A 105 -24.75 -8.66 12.41
N ARG A 106 -24.36 -7.42 12.74
CA ARG A 106 -23.27 -6.72 12.04
C ARG A 106 -21.90 -7.33 12.31
N VAL A 107 -21.62 -7.76 13.54
CA VAL A 107 -20.39 -8.46 13.89
C VAL A 107 -20.35 -9.82 13.19
N ARG A 108 -21.45 -10.57 13.21
CA ARG A 108 -21.58 -11.85 12.49
C ARG A 108 -21.32 -11.70 11.01
N LEU A 109 -21.98 -10.74 10.35
CA LEU A 109 -21.76 -10.45 8.93
C LEU A 109 -20.29 -10.12 8.63
N THR A 110 -19.65 -9.33 9.49
CA THR A 110 -18.24 -8.97 9.35
C THR A 110 -17.32 -10.20 9.42
N VAL A 111 -17.58 -11.11 10.37
CA VAL A 111 -16.81 -12.36 10.50
C VAL A 111 -17.06 -13.29 9.31
N VAL A 112 -18.31 -13.43 8.85
CA VAL A 112 -18.64 -14.25 7.67
C VAL A 112 -17.92 -13.73 6.42
N VAL A 113 -17.98 -12.43 6.16
CA VAL A 113 -17.26 -11.81 5.03
C VAL A 113 -15.76 -12.05 5.16
N ALA A 114 -15.21 -11.98 6.37
CA ALA A 114 -13.80 -12.25 6.58
C ALA A 114 -13.39 -13.69 6.26
N LEU A 115 -14.18 -14.66 6.72
CA LEU A 115 -13.96 -16.08 6.43
C LEU A 115 -14.09 -16.39 4.94
N LEU A 116 -15.08 -15.79 4.25
CA LEU A 116 -15.23 -15.94 2.80
C LEU A 116 -14.07 -15.34 2.02
N ALA A 117 -13.53 -14.19 2.44
CA ALA A 117 -12.34 -13.60 1.84
C ALA A 117 -11.10 -14.51 2.04
N GLY A 118 -10.95 -15.08 3.24
CA GLY A 118 -9.95 -16.12 3.53
C GLY A 118 -10.08 -17.35 2.63
N ALA A 119 -11.30 -17.86 2.47
CA ALA A 119 -11.57 -19.01 1.62
C ALA A 119 -11.27 -18.73 0.13
N ALA A 120 -11.61 -17.54 -0.37
CA ALA A 120 -11.29 -17.13 -1.74
C ALA A 120 -9.77 -17.10 -1.99
N ALA A 121 -9.00 -16.57 -1.03
CA ALA A 121 -7.54 -16.53 -1.11
C ALA A 121 -6.92 -17.94 -1.10
N ALA A 122 -7.42 -18.83 -0.24
CA ALA A 122 -6.99 -20.23 -0.19
C ALA A 122 -7.36 -21.00 -1.48
N ALA A 123 -8.55 -20.76 -2.04
CA ALA A 123 -8.98 -21.35 -3.30
C ALA A 123 -8.12 -20.88 -4.48
N SER A 124 -7.78 -19.59 -4.53
CA SER A 124 -6.84 -19.06 -5.53
C SER A 124 -5.46 -19.68 -5.40
N SER A 125 -4.94 -19.83 -4.18
CA SER A 125 -3.65 -20.50 -3.92
C SER A 125 -3.67 -21.95 -4.41
N ALA A 126 -4.76 -22.68 -4.17
CA ALA A 126 -4.94 -24.03 -4.68
C ALA A 126 -5.01 -24.08 -6.21
N ALA A 127 -5.63 -23.09 -6.86
CA ALA A 127 -5.70 -23.00 -8.32
C ALA A 127 -4.31 -22.77 -8.93
N HIS A 128 -3.53 -21.84 -8.38
CA HIS A 128 -2.14 -21.58 -8.80
C HIS A 128 -1.25 -22.81 -8.58
N ALA A 129 -1.29 -23.42 -7.40
CA ALA A 129 -0.50 -24.62 -7.10
C ALA A 129 -0.84 -25.82 -8.00
N ARG A 130 -2.10 -25.93 -8.47
CA ARG A 130 -2.50 -26.96 -9.45
C ARG A 130 -1.97 -26.64 -10.84
N ALA A 131 -2.04 -25.39 -11.27
CA ALA A 131 -1.50 -24.97 -12.57
C ALA A 131 0.01 -25.24 -12.64
N ASP A 132 0.74 -24.93 -11.57
CA ASP A 132 2.18 -25.19 -11.45
C ASP A 132 2.49 -26.70 -11.46
N ALA A 133 1.70 -27.51 -10.75
CA ALA A 133 1.89 -28.96 -10.68
C ALA A 133 1.62 -29.69 -12.02
N THR A 134 0.80 -29.11 -12.90
CA THR A 134 0.53 -29.66 -14.24
C THR A 134 1.57 -29.24 -15.29
N GLY A 135 2.50 -28.37 -14.95
CA GLY A 135 3.50 -27.83 -15.87
C GLY A 135 4.72 -28.74 -16.08
N VAL A 136 5.30 -28.67 -17.28
CA VAL A 136 6.51 -29.43 -17.67
C VAL A 136 7.78 -28.98 -16.91
N LEU A 137 7.73 -27.82 -16.23
CA LEU A 137 8.86 -27.23 -15.51
C LEU A 137 9.34 -28.07 -14.32
N GLN A 138 8.44 -28.66 -13.54
CA GLN A 138 8.83 -29.37 -12.32
C GLN A 138 9.71 -30.61 -12.62
N PRO A 139 9.35 -31.50 -13.55
CA PRO A 139 10.23 -32.59 -13.98
C PRO A 139 11.61 -32.10 -14.45
N LEU A 140 11.64 -31.04 -15.27
CA LEU A 140 12.87 -30.45 -15.80
C LEU A 140 13.78 -29.88 -14.71
N VAL A 141 13.18 -29.24 -13.68
CA VAL A 141 13.92 -28.72 -12.51
C VAL A 141 14.57 -29.85 -11.71
N HIS A 142 13.84 -30.96 -11.50
CA HIS A 142 14.36 -32.10 -10.73
C HIS A 142 15.49 -32.81 -11.48
N ALA A 143 15.42 -32.87 -12.82
CA ALA A 143 16.47 -33.45 -13.66
C ALA A 143 17.71 -32.54 -13.78
N GLY A 144 17.57 -31.23 -13.57
CA GLY A 144 18.65 -30.26 -13.75
C GLY A 144 18.99 -30.01 -15.23
N ASP A 145 17.99 -30.15 -16.11
CA ASP A 145 18.18 -30.15 -17.56
C ASP A 145 18.72 -28.81 -18.08
N VAL A 146 19.49 -28.90 -19.16
CA VAL A 146 19.71 -27.75 -20.05
C VAL A 146 18.48 -27.61 -20.93
N VAL A 147 17.81 -26.46 -20.81
CA VAL A 147 16.53 -26.22 -21.50
C VAL A 147 16.62 -25.00 -22.40
N GLU A 148 15.94 -25.07 -23.55
CA GLU A 148 15.56 -23.90 -24.32
C GLU A 148 14.24 -23.36 -23.74
N LEU A 149 14.29 -22.14 -23.22
CA LEU A 149 13.15 -21.43 -22.63
C LEU A 149 12.69 -20.34 -23.58
N ARG A 150 11.40 -20.39 -23.95
CA ARG A 150 10.71 -19.33 -24.70
C ARG A 150 9.65 -18.70 -23.82
N GLY A 151 9.72 -17.38 -23.68
CA GLY A 151 8.83 -16.66 -22.78
C GLY A 151 8.74 -15.17 -23.04
N VAL A 152 8.09 -14.48 -22.11
CA VAL A 152 7.88 -13.03 -22.16
C VAL A 152 8.44 -12.40 -20.89
N VAL A 153 9.19 -11.31 -21.02
CA VAL A 153 9.71 -10.56 -19.87
C VAL A 153 8.55 -9.92 -19.10
N VAL A 154 8.45 -10.21 -17.80
CA VAL A 154 7.34 -9.75 -16.95
C VAL A 154 7.66 -8.43 -16.25
N ALA A 155 8.93 -8.26 -15.87
CA ALA A 155 9.42 -7.13 -15.10
C ALA A 155 10.75 -6.62 -15.65
N PRO A 156 11.08 -5.33 -15.43
CA PRO A 156 12.36 -4.78 -15.83
C PRO A 156 13.53 -5.59 -15.25
N PRO A 157 14.61 -5.81 -16.02
CA PRO A 157 15.81 -6.48 -15.55
C PRO A 157 16.40 -5.79 -14.31
N ARG A 158 16.80 -6.58 -13.31
CA ARG A 158 17.48 -6.08 -12.10
C ARG A 158 18.94 -6.49 -12.13
N ALA A 159 19.85 -5.57 -11.88
CA ALA A 159 21.26 -5.93 -11.67
C ALA A 159 21.37 -6.83 -10.42
N LEU A 160 22.13 -7.91 -10.55
CA LEU A 160 22.52 -8.78 -9.44
C LEU A 160 23.97 -8.45 -9.09
N GLY A 161 24.21 -8.00 -7.85
CA GLY A 161 25.56 -7.81 -7.33
C GLY A 161 25.99 -6.39 -6.98
N GLY A 162 27.17 -6.29 -6.35
CA GLY A 162 27.89 -5.04 -6.10
C GLY A 162 28.70 -4.55 -7.31
N PRO A 163 29.50 -3.48 -7.16
CA PRO A 163 30.29 -2.91 -8.26
C PRO A 163 31.20 -3.97 -8.91
N GLY A 164 30.96 -4.29 -10.18
CA GLY A 164 31.78 -5.23 -10.97
C GLY A 164 31.16 -6.61 -11.24
N GLU A 165 29.99 -6.94 -10.65
CA GLU A 165 29.25 -8.13 -11.05
C GLU A 165 28.42 -7.89 -12.31
N ASP A 166 28.63 -8.74 -13.32
CA ASP A 166 28.09 -8.57 -14.67
C ASP A 166 26.79 -9.34 -14.88
N ARG A 167 26.05 -9.63 -13.80
CA ARG A 167 24.84 -10.48 -13.84
C ARG A 167 23.56 -9.66 -13.72
N VAL A 168 22.53 -10.12 -14.43
CA VAL A 168 21.22 -9.48 -14.48
C VAL A 168 20.15 -10.54 -14.23
N LEU A 169 19.25 -10.25 -13.30
CA LEU A 169 18.06 -11.04 -13.01
C LEU A 169 16.90 -10.55 -13.87
N VAL A 170 16.28 -11.46 -14.61
CA VAL A 170 15.11 -11.18 -15.43
C VAL A 170 14.01 -12.18 -15.09
N ARG A 171 12.80 -11.68 -14.81
CA ARG A 171 11.63 -12.54 -14.60
C ARG A 171 10.95 -12.78 -15.94
N VAL A 172 10.86 -14.04 -16.35
CA VAL A 172 10.29 -14.45 -17.64
C VAL A 172 9.10 -15.36 -17.40
N ALA A 173 7.93 -14.94 -17.88
CA ALA A 173 6.73 -15.77 -17.94
C ALA A 173 6.92 -16.75 -19.09
N VAL A 174 7.11 -18.01 -18.74
CA VAL A 174 7.36 -19.08 -19.69
C VAL A 174 6.10 -19.33 -20.51
N ARG A 175 6.31 -19.64 -21.80
CA ARG A 175 5.26 -20.09 -22.72
C ARG A 175 5.52 -21.49 -23.22
N HIS A 176 6.79 -21.78 -23.49
CA HIS A 176 7.24 -23.09 -23.96
C HIS A 176 8.63 -23.39 -23.41
N VAL A 177 8.84 -24.63 -23.00
CA VAL A 177 10.16 -25.13 -22.58
C VAL A 177 10.44 -26.42 -23.31
N THR A 178 11.67 -26.54 -23.78
CA THR A 178 12.16 -27.75 -24.43
C THR A 178 13.42 -28.18 -23.71
N GLY A 179 13.32 -29.28 -22.96
CA GLY A 179 14.45 -29.98 -22.35
C GLY A 179 14.56 -31.41 -22.87
N GLU A 180 15.54 -32.14 -22.36
CA GLU A 180 15.81 -33.51 -22.76
C GLU A 180 14.80 -34.49 -22.15
N THR A 181 14.45 -34.30 -20.88
CA THR A 181 13.52 -35.18 -20.16
C THR A 181 12.05 -34.86 -20.45
N ALA A 182 11.73 -33.61 -20.80
CA ALA A 182 10.38 -33.23 -21.17
C ALA A 182 10.34 -31.95 -22.03
N SER A 183 9.32 -31.82 -22.87
CA SER A 183 9.08 -30.61 -23.67
C SER A 183 7.59 -30.33 -23.75
N GLY A 184 7.23 -29.05 -23.67
CA GLY A 184 5.84 -28.65 -23.85
C GLY A 184 5.52 -27.23 -23.37
N PRO A 185 4.24 -26.86 -23.44
CA PRO A 185 3.78 -25.59 -22.90
C PRO A 185 3.93 -25.58 -21.39
N SER A 186 4.29 -24.41 -20.85
CA SER A 186 4.29 -24.19 -19.42
C SER A 186 3.81 -22.78 -19.12
N THR A 187 3.15 -22.65 -17.98
CA THR A 187 2.65 -21.39 -17.43
C THR A 187 3.27 -21.24 -16.06
N GLY A 188 4.33 -20.44 -15.98
CA GLY A 188 5.06 -20.22 -14.74
C GLY A 188 6.12 -19.15 -14.95
N ASP A 189 6.41 -18.39 -13.90
CA ASP A 189 7.48 -17.40 -13.91
C ASP A 189 8.80 -18.09 -13.59
N VAL A 190 9.81 -17.87 -14.44
CA VAL A 190 11.17 -18.35 -14.23
C VAL A 190 12.10 -17.16 -14.03
N LEU A 191 12.92 -17.25 -12.98
CA LEU A 191 13.98 -16.27 -12.73
C LEU A 191 15.20 -16.63 -13.56
N VAL A 192 15.48 -15.83 -14.58
CA VAL A 192 16.61 -16.02 -15.48
C VAL A 192 17.76 -15.14 -15.04
N THR A 193 18.93 -15.74 -14.80
CA THR A 193 20.17 -15.02 -14.58
C THR A 193 20.97 -14.98 -15.88
N GLY A 194 21.12 -13.77 -16.42
CA GLY A 194 21.88 -13.49 -17.63
C GLY A 194 23.10 -12.60 -17.34
N HIS A 195 23.86 -12.30 -18.38
CA HIS A 195 24.96 -11.32 -18.32
C HIS A 195 24.44 -9.89 -18.59
N ARG A 196 25.29 -8.87 -18.41
CA ARG A 196 24.93 -7.45 -18.55
C ARG A 196 24.23 -7.08 -19.85
N GLY A 197 24.50 -7.82 -20.93
CA GLY A 197 23.80 -7.70 -22.21
C GLY A 197 22.28 -7.84 -22.10
N TRP A 198 21.72 -8.34 -20.99
CA TRP A 198 20.28 -8.49 -20.78
C TRP A 198 19.61 -7.23 -20.20
N SER A 199 20.38 -6.20 -19.81
CA SER A 199 19.84 -5.00 -19.15
C SER A 199 18.93 -4.14 -20.04
N HIS A 200 18.98 -4.34 -21.36
CA HIS A 200 18.17 -3.59 -22.32
C HIS A 200 16.77 -4.18 -22.52
N LEU A 201 16.47 -5.35 -21.96
CA LEU A 201 15.18 -6.00 -22.13
C LEU A 201 14.07 -5.16 -21.50
N VAL A 202 12.96 -5.04 -22.22
CA VAL A 202 11.76 -4.35 -21.76
C VAL A 202 10.66 -5.37 -21.40
N PRO A 203 9.81 -5.07 -20.41
CA PRO A 203 8.61 -5.87 -20.18
C PRO A 203 7.77 -6.04 -21.45
N GLY A 204 7.18 -7.22 -21.62
CA GLY A 204 6.46 -7.62 -22.84
C GLY A 204 7.37 -8.13 -23.98
N ALA A 205 8.70 -7.95 -23.89
CA ALA A 205 9.61 -8.50 -24.90
C ALA A 205 9.56 -10.02 -24.89
N ARG A 206 9.58 -10.62 -26.09
CA ARG A 206 9.66 -12.08 -26.25
C ARG A 206 11.12 -12.48 -26.25
N VAL A 207 11.47 -13.43 -25.39
CA VAL A 207 12.85 -13.87 -25.22
C VAL A 207 12.96 -15.37 -25.45
N THR A 208 14.03 -15.77 -26.12
CA THR A 208 14.46 -17.15 -26.26
C THR A 208 15.87 -17.25 -25.68
N THR A 209 16.08 -18.21 -24.78
CA THR A 209 17.36 -18.42 -24.13
C THR A 209 17.57 -19.90 -23.86
N VAL A 210 18.84 -20.31 -23.85
CA VAL A 210 19.24 -21.65 -23.41
C VAL A 210 19.94 -21.52 -22.06
N GLY A 211 19.68 -22.44 -21.14
CA GLY A 211 20.34 -22.43 -19.84
C GLY A 211 20.03 -23.63 -18.99
N THR A 212 20.70 -23.73 -17.84
CA THR A 212 20.45 -24.80 -16.88
C THR A 212 19.30 -24.41 -15.96
N LEU A 213 18.29 -25.26 -15.92
CA LEU A 213 17.14 -25.07 -15.03
C LEU A 213 17.44 -25.69 -13.65
N GLY A 214 16.97 -25.03 -12.60
CA GLY A 214 17.12 -25.49 -11.23
C GLY A 214 16.03 -24.95 -10.33
N PRO A 215 16.04 -25.34 -9.04
CA PRO A 215 15.06 -24.88 -8.07
C PRO A 215 15.13 -23.35 -7.94
N PRO A 216 14.00 -22.69 -7.68
CA PRO A 216 13.97 -21.24 -7.49
C PRO A 216 14.82 -20.84 -6.26
N TRP A 217 15.52 -19.70 -6.37
CA TRP A 217 16.49 -19.25 -5.37
C TRP A 217 15.82 -18.37 -4.29
N SER A 218 14.54 -18.05 -4.49
CA SER A 218 13.74 -17.13 -3.68
C SER A 218 12.26 -17.52 -3.74
N ASP A 219 11.54 -17.37 -2.63
CA ASP A 219 10.09 -17.66 -2.48
C ASP A 219 9.18 -16.58 -3.12
N ASP A 220 9.65 -15.99 -4.22
CA ASP A 220 9.15 -14.76 -4.84
C ASP A 220 8.06 -15.02 -5.91
N GLY A 221 7.46 -16.23 -5.86
CA GLY A 221 6.47 -16.74 -6.80
C GLY A 221 7.05 -17.35 -8.09
N ALA A 222 8.38 -17.44 -8.22
CA ALA A 222 9.00 -18.10 -9.36
C ALA A 222 9.00 -19.63 -9.18
N VAL A 223 8.60 -20.35 -10.22
CA VAL A 223 8.49 -21.81 -10.20
C VAL A 223 9.85 -22.48 -10.40
N ALA A 224 10.77 -21.80 -11.08
CA ALA A 224 12.14 -22.27 -11.31
C ALA A 224 13.11 -21.09 -11.47
N ALA A 225 14.40 -21.40 -11.47
CA ALA A 225 15.44 -20.48 -11.87
C ALA A 225 16.27 -21.06 -13.02
N LEU A 226 16.71 -20.20 -13.93
CA LEU A 226 17.52 -20.59 -15.09
C LEU A 226 18.81 -19.77 -15.11
N ALA A 227 19.95 -20.46 -15.19
CA ALA A 227 21.24 -19.84 -15.46
C ALA A 227 21.50 -19.84 -16.97
N ALA A 228 21.38 -18.67 -17.61
CA ALA A 228 21.46 -18.56 -19.06
C ALA A 228 22.91 -18.78 -19.55
N ARG A 229 23.06 -19.60 -20.60
CA ARG A 229 24.33 -19.94 -21.24
C ARG A 229 24.42 -19.22 -22.59
N GLY A 230 24.52 -17.88 -22.58
CA GLY A 230 24.78 -17.10 -23.79
C GLY A 230 23.94 -15.81 -23.97
N PRO A 231 23.97 -15.24 -25.19
CA PRO A 231 23.14 -14.10 -25.57
C PRO A 231 21.65 -14.46 -25.57
N VAL A 232 20.81 -13.47 -25.23
CA VAL A 232 19.36 -13.60 -25.36
C VAL A 232 18.96 -13.24 -26.78
N ASP A 233 18.18 -14.11 -27.44
CA ASP A 233 17.43 -13.69 -28.62
C ASP A 233 16.17 -12.98 -28.14
N SER A 234 16.10 -11.67 -28.36
CA SER A 234 14.99 -10.84 -27.92
C SER A 234 14.25 -10.23 -29.11
N ARG A 235 12.93 -10.31 -29.06
CA ARG A 235 12.03 -9.67 -30.02
C ARG A 235 11.18 -8.63 -29.31
N PRO A 236 10.82 -7.52 -29.99
CA PRO A 236 10.01 -6.48 -29.39
C PRO A 236 8.63 -7.02 -28.96
N PRO A 237 7.96 -6.33 -28.02
CA PRO A 237 6.66 -6.74 -27.54
C PRO A 237 5.61 -6.91 -28.66
N ALA A 238 4.86 -8.00 -28.58
CA ALA A 238 3.82 -8.32 -29.56
C ALA A 238 2.54 -7.47 -29.35
N ALA A 239 2.23 -7.10 -28.12
CA ALA A 239 1.08 -6.27 -27.80
C ALA A 239 1.35 -4.79 -28.12
N LEU A 240 0.35 -4.10 -28.67
CA LEU A 240 0.45 -2.66 -28.97
C LEU A 240 0.73 -1.84 -27.70
N VAL A 241 0.04 -2.18 -26.60
CA VAL A 241 0.20 -1.50 -25.32
C VAL A 241 1.64 -1.55 -24.84
N ASP A 242 2.27 -2.72 -24.88
CA ASP A 242 3.66 -2.91 -24.45
C ASP A 242 4.65 -2.18 -25.35
N ARG A 243 4.37 -2.08 -26.67
CA ARG A 243 5.20 -1.27 -27.58
C ARG A 243 5.09 0.21 -27.26
N VAL A 244 3.88 0.71 -27.00
CA VAL A 244 3.65 2.12 -26.67
C VAL A 244 4.30 2.47 -25.32
N THR A 245 4.17 1.62 -24.31
CA THR A 245 4.83 1.87 -23.01
C THR A 245 6.35 1.81 -23.13
N ALA A 246 6.90 0.84 -23.89
CA ALA A 246 8.32 0.78 -24.18
C ALA A 246 8.83 2.03 -24.92
N SER A 247 8.09 2.53 -25.92
CA SER A 247 8.47 3.74 -26.66
C SER A 247 8.42 4.99 -25.79
N LEU A 248 7.41 5.12 -24.92
CA LEU A 248 7.30 6.22 -23.96
C LEU A 248 8.48 6.24 -22.97
N ARG A 249 8.84 5.07 -22.42
CA ARG A 249 10.00 4.93 -21.52
C ARG A 249 11.30 5.28 -22.25
N ALA A 250 11.49 4.75 -23.46
CA ALA A 250 12.66 5.07 -24.28
C ALA A 250 12.75 6.57 -24.60
N GLY A 251 11.63 7.21 -24.91
CA GLY A 251 11.54 8.66 -25.15
C GLY A 251 11.94 9.48 -23.92
N LEU A 252 11.49 9.10 -22.72
CA LEU A 252 11.93 9.74 -21.46
C LEU A 252 13.44 9.55 -21.21
N LEU A 253 13.95 8.36 -21.48
CA LEU A 253 15.38 8.07 -21.36
C LEU A 253 16.20 8.89 -22.36
N ALA A 254 15.70 9.13 -23.57
CA ALA A 254 16.34 10.02 -24.53
C ALA A 254 16.30 11.49 -24.05
N ALA A 255 15.14 11.97 -23.62
CA ALA A 255 14.93 13.33 -23.13
C ALA A 255 15.79 13.68 -21.90
N SER A 256 16.10 12.70 -21.05
CA SER A 256 16.93 12.89 -19.85
C SER A 256 18.43 12.69 -20.09
N ALA A 257 18.86 12.28 -21.29
CA ALA A 257 20.24 11.88 -21.56
C ALA A 257 21.27 13.00 -21.32
N ALA A 258 20.91 14.25 -21.65
CA ALA A 258 21.76 15.43 -21.48
C ALA A 258 21.87 15.91 -20.03
N LEU A 259 21.03 15.40 -19.11
CA LEU A 259 21.05 15.81 -17.71
C LEU A 259 22.33 15.33 -16.99
N PRO A 260 22.72 16.02 -15.90
CA PRO A 260 23.77 15.53 -15.00
C PRO A 260 23.47 14.12 -14.47
N PRO A 261 24.50 13.32 -14.10
CA PRO A 261 24.34 11.90 -13.80
C PRO A 261 23.24 11.56 -12.78
N ASP A 262 23.16 12.33 -11.69
CA ASP A 262 22.17 12.11 -10.63
C ASP A 262 20.74 12.35 -11.16
N SER A 263 20.51 13.46 -11.86
CA SER A 263 19.19 13.79 -12.42
C SER A 263 18.80 12.89 -13.59
N ARG A 264 19.77 12.45 -14.40
CA ARG A 264 19.58 11.50 -15.50
C ARG A 264 19.03 10.15 -15.01
N GLY A 265 19.39 9.73 -13.79
CA GLY A 265 18.82 8.57 -13.14
C GLY A 265 17.52 8.87 -12.39
N LEU A 266 17.48 9.97 -11.63
CA LEU A 266 16.35 10.30 -10.76
C LEU A 266 15.08 10.73 -11.50
N VAL A 267 15.18 11.43 -12.63
CA VAL A 267 13.99 11.88 -13.39
C VAL A 267 13.21 10.67 -13.93
N PRO A 268 13.82 9.71 -14.66
CA PRO A 268 13.15 8.47 -15.03
C PRO A 268 12.71 7.62 -13.83
N GLY A 269 13.51 7.60 -12.76
CA GLY A 269 13.18 6.90 -11.52
C GLY A 269 11.90 7.42 -10.87
N ALA A 270 11.77 8.73 -10.67
CA ALA A 270 10.58 9.34 -10.09
C ALA A 270 9.35 9.27 -11.01
N ALA A 271 9.55 9.42 -12.32
CA ALA A 271 8.43 9.45 -13.27
C ALA A 271 7.83 8.07 -13.55
N VAL A 272 8.66 7.06 -13.83
CA VAL A 272 8.21 5.76 -14.35
C VAL A 272 8.87 4.57 -13.64
N GLY A 273 9.62 4.83 -12.56
CA GLY A 273 10.25 3.79 -11.75
C GLY A 273 11.48 3.18 -12.42
N ASP A 274 12.06 3.86 -13.40
CA ASP A 274 13.25 3.38 -14.09
C ASP A 274 14.51 3.79 -13.33
N THR A 275 15.07 2.86 -12.56
CA THR A 275 16.31 3.08 -11.81
C THR A 275 17.57 2.63 -12.56
N SER A 276 17.46 2.20 -13.82
CA SER A 276 18.59 1.62 -14.57
C SER A 276 19.79 2.56 -14.76
N ARG A 277 19.55 3.88 -14.66
CA ARG A 277 20.56 4.94 -14.82
C ARG A 277 20.91 5.67 -13.53
N VAL A 278 20.40 5.22 -12.38
CA VAL A 278 20.77 5.79 -11.08
C VAL A 278 22.23 5.39 -10.78
N PRO A 279 23.16 6.34 -10.58
CA PRO A 279 24.54 6.00 -10.24
C PRO A 279 24.61 5.19 -8.93
N PRO A 280 25.46 4.14 -8.82
CA PRO A 280 25.54 3.33 -7.60
C PRO A 280 25.80 4.14 -6.33
N ALA A 281 26.71 5.12 -6.40
CA ALA A 281 26.99 6.03 -5.28
C ALA A 281 25.79 6.90 -4.87
N LEU A 282 24.86 7.19 -5.79
CA LEU A 282 23.61 7.86 -5.45
C LEU A 282 22.60 6.89 -4.83
N ASP A 283 22.52 5.66 -5.36
CA ASP A 283 21.66 4.62 -4.79
C ASP A 283 22.03 4.30 -3.33
N ASP A 284 23.33 4.18 -3.03
CA ASP A 284 23.84 4.01 -1.67
C ASP A 284 23.51 5.20 -0.76
N ALA A 285 23.68 6.43 -1.27
CA ALA A 285 23.31 7.63 -0.53
C ALA A 285 21.80 7.69 -0.24
N MET A 286 20.97 7.32 -1.22
CA MET A 286 19.52 7.23 -1.05
C MET A 286 19.14 6.13 -0.06
N ARG A 287 19.83 4.99 -0.05
CA ARG A 287 19.63 3.90 0.92
C ARG A 287 19.98 4.37 2.33
N ALA A 288 21.13 5.01 2.51
CA ALA A 288 21.56 5.59 3.78
C ALA A 288 20.60 6.69 4.30
N ALA A 289 20.07 7.52 3.40
CA ALA A 289 19.12 8.57 3.74
C ALA A 289 17.66 8.09 3.89
N GLY A 290 17.35 6.82 3.60
CA GLY A 290 15.96 6.29 3.62
C GLY A 290 15.06 6.85 2.51
N LEU A 291 15.63 7.22 1.37
CA LEU A 291 14.96 7.87 0.22
C LEU A 291 14.72 6.94 -0.97
N THR A 292 15.09 5.66 -0.91
CA THR A 292 14.93 4.68 -2.02
C THR A 292 13.49 4.53 -2.51
N HIS A 293 12.49 4.78 -1.66
CA HIS A 293 11.08 4.75 -2.04
C HIS A 293 10.65 5.89 -2.99
N MET A 294 11.51 6.89 -3.24
CA MET A 294 11.26 7.99 -4.16
C MET A 294 11.49 7.61 -5.63
N THR A 295 12.32 6.59 -5.89
CA THR A 295 12.53 6.04 -7.24
C THR A 295 11.82 4.72 -7.45
N ALA A 296 11.39 4.05 -6.36
CA ALA A 296 10.43 2.97 -6.43
C ALA A 296 9.02 3.57 -6.53
N VAL A 297 8.51 3.73 -7.77
CA VAL A 297 7.18 4.30 -8.00
C VAL A 297 6.13 3.61 -7.12
N SER A 298 5.56 4.42 -6.24
CA SER A 298 4.74 3.99 -5.10
C SER A 298 3.35 4.64 -5.15
N GLY A 299 2.48 4.26 -4.20
CA GLY A 299 1.15 4.87 -4.08
C GLY A 299 1.16 6.39 -3.90
N GLY A 300 2.25 6.97 -3.39
CA GLY A 300 2.42 8.43 -3.31
C GLY A 300 2.47 9.09 -4.70
N HIS A 301 3.22 8.53 -5.63
CA HIS A 301 3.30 9.00 -7.02
C HIS A 301 1.93 8.95 -7.69
N PHE A 302 1.20 7.85 -7.46
CA PHE A 302 -0.17 7.71 -7.94
C PHE A 302 -1.10 8.77 -7.34
N ALA A 303 -1.02 9.02 -6.02
CA ALA A 303 -1.85 10.01 -5.34
C ALA A 303 -1.57 11.44 -5.82
N VAL A 304 -0.29 11.77 -6.06
CA VAL A 304 0.14 13.04 -6.66
C VAL A 304 -0.48 13.20 -8.06
N LEU A 305 -0.37 12.18 -8.91
CA LEU A 305 -0.90 12.21 -10.27
C LEU A 305 -2.43 12.32 -10.28
N ALA A 306 -3.12 11.52 -9.47
CA ALA A 306 -4.57 11.56 -9.34
C ALA A 306 -5.06 12.93 -8.84
N SER A 307 -4.34 13.55 -7.90
CA SER A 307 -4.65 14.89 -7.39
C SER A 307 -4.46 15.96 -8.47
N ALA A 308 -3.37 15.88 -9.24
CA ALA A 308 -3.12 16.80 -10.36
C ALA A 308 -4.23 16.72 -11.43
N VAL A 309 -4.65 15.50 -11.81
CA VAL A 309 -5.76 15.29 -12.74
C VAL A 309 -7.07 15.82 -12.17
N ALA A 310 -7.37 15.54 -10.90
CA ALA A 310 -8.59 16.03 -10.26
C ALA A 310 -8.63 17.57 -10.22
N LEU A 311 -7.50 18.22 -9.94
CA LEU A 311 -7.36 19.68 -9.99
C LEU A 311 -7.57 20.23 -11.40
N ALA A 312 -6.92 19.65 -12.41
CA ALA A 312 -7.07 20.06 -13.80
C ALA A 312 -8.51 19.88 -14.33
N CYS A 313 -9.15 18.76 -13.97
CA CYS A 313 -10.57 18.54 -14.28
C CYS A 313 -11.49 19.53 -13.53
N GLY A 314 -11.08 19.95 -12.34
CA GLY A 314 -11.74 20.96 -11.53
C GLY A 314 -11.71 22.34 -12.17
N THR A 315 -10.53 22.79 -12.61
CA THR A 315 -10.33 24.08 -13.29
C THR A 315 -11.03 24.12 -14.64
N ALA A 316 -11.04 23.00 -15.38
CA ALA A 316 -11.80 22.82 -16.62
C ALA A 316 -13.32 22.65 -16.41
N ARG A 317 -13.81 22.66 -15.16
CA ARG A 317 -15.23 22.53 -14.78
C ARG A 317 -15.92 21.27 -15.34
N LEU A 318 -15.16 20.18 -15.52
CA LEU A 318 -15.71 18.92 -16.04
C LEU A 318 -16.73 18.31 -15.07
N PRO A 319 -17.79 17.65 -15.57
CA PRO A 319 -18.79 16.99 -14.74
C PRO A 319 -18.18 15.77 -14.00
N PRO A 320 -18.72 15.37 -12.83
CA PRO A 320 -18.21 14.24 -12.04
C PRO A 320 -17.90 12.94 -12.81
N PRO A 321 -18.74 12.46 -13.76
CA PRO A 321 -18.40 11.26 -14.54
C PRO A 321 -17.15 11.46 -15.40
N ALA A 322 -16.97 12.62 -16.03
CA ALA A 322 -15.78 12.91 -16.83
C ALA A 322 -14.52 12.94 -15.95
N ARG A 323 -14.60 13.46 -14.72
CA ARG A 323 -13.47 13.42 -13.77
C ARG A 323 -13.10 12.00 -13.36
N ALA A 324 -14.12 11.17 -13.12
CA ALA A 324 -13.94 9.76 -12.78
C ALA A 324 -13.27 9.00 -13.92
N VAL A 325 -13.73 9.21 -15.16
CA VAL A 325 -13.13 8.61 -16.37
C VAL A 325 -11.69 9.10 -16.57
N ALA A 326 -11.42 10.40 -16.47
CA ALA A 326 -10.07 10.95 -16.61
C ALA A 326 -9.11 10.38 -15.55
N SER A 327 -9.57 10.26 -14.30
CA SER A 327 -8.79 9.68 -13.21
C SER A 327 -8.53 8.18 -13.43
N ALA A 328 -9.54 7.43 -13.90
CA ALA A 328 -9.41 6.01 -14.21
C ALA A 328 -8.44 5.76 -15.37
N LEU A 329 -8.56 6.53 -16.46
CA LEU A 329 -7.67 6.44 -17.62
C LEU A 329 -6.23 6.81 -17.26
N THR A 330 -6.04 7.88 -16.48
CA THR A 330 -4.70 8.27 -16.02
C THR A 330 -4.10 7.20 -15.12
N GLY A 331 -4.89 6.67 -14.18
CA GLY A 331 -4.46 5.59 -13.31
C GLY A 331 -4.06 4.33 -14.08
N ALA A 332 -4.89 3.89 -15.03
CA ALA A 332 -4.61 2.74 -15.88
C ALA A 332 -3.36 2.98 -16.74
N GLY A 333 -3.24 4.14 -17.38
CA GLY A 333 -2.08 4.51 -18.18
C GLY A 333 -0.78 4.52 -17.36
N PHE A 334 -0.82 5.08 -16.15
CA PHE A 334 0.34 5.11 -15.25
C PHE A 334 0.75 3.71 -14.80
N VAL A 335 -0.21 2.84 -14.46
CA VAL A 335 0.06 1.43 -14.09
C VAL A 335 0.73 0.68 -15.24
N LEU A 336 0.25 0.87 -16.47
CA LEU A 336 0.85 0.27 -17.66
C LEU A 336 2.26 0.79 -17.93
N LEU A 337 2.50 2.08 -17.70
CA LEU A 337 3.80 2.73 -17.93
C LEU A 337 4.88 2.29 -16.93
N VAL A 338 4.51 2.16 -15.66
CA VAL A 338 5.43 1.77 -14.58
C VAL A 338 5.74 0.26 -14.63
N HIS A 339 4.80 -0.54 -15.16
CA HIS A 339 4.83 -2.00 -15.16
C HIS A 339 4.84 -2.62 -13.74
N GLY A 340 4.20 -3.78 -13.61
CA GLY A 340 3.62 -4.27 -12.36
C GLY A 340 4.62 -4.58 -11.23
N GLY A 341 4.58 -3.78 -10.17
CA GLY A 341 5.03 -4.16 -8.83
C GLY A 341 3.86 -4.20 -7.84
N PRO A 342 3.93 -4.99 -6.74
CA PRO A 342 2.85 -5.08 -5.73
C PRO A 342 2.42 -3.73 -5.14
N ALA A 343 3.32 -2.73 -5.11
CA ALA A 343 3.01 -1.36 -4.69
C ALA A 343 2.13 -0.59 -5.70
N VAL A 344 2.41 -0.72 -6.99
CA VAL A 344 1.65 -0.07 -8.07
C VAL A 344 0.25 -0.67 -8.18
N LEU A 345 0.15 -2.00 -8.09
CA LEU A 345 -1.13 -2.71 -8.14
C LEU A 345 -2.05 -2.32 -6.97
N ARG A 346 -1.50 -2.10 -5.77
CA ARG A 346 -2.26 -1.53 -4.64
C ARG A 346 -2.76 -0.13 -4.90
N ALA A 347 -1.89 0.75 -5.39
CA ALA A 347 -2.25 2.12 -5.69
C ALA A 347 -3.40 2.15 -6.71
N ALA A 348 -3.31 1.32 -7.75
CA ALA A 348 -4.35 1.12 -8.75
C ALA A 348 -5.65 0.61 -8.14
N ALA A 349 -5.60 -0.41 -7.27
CA ALA A 349 -6.77 -0.96 -6.61
C ALA A 349 -7.44 0.07 -5.68
N MET A 350 -6.67 0.80 -4.88
CA MET A 350 -7.19 1.87 -4.01
C MET A 350 -7.82 3.00 -4.84
N ALA A 351 -7.21 3.36 -5.97
CA ALA A 351 -7.75 4.35 -6.89
C ALA A 351 -9.02 3.89 -7.58
N ALA A 352 -9.10 2.64 -8.00
CA ALA A 352 -10.32 2.04 -8.55
C ALA A 352 -11.46 2.10 -7.52
N VAL A 353 -11.17 1.76 -6.26
CA VAL A 353 -12.16 1.90 -5.16
C VAL A 353 -12.57 3.37 -4.97
N ALA A 354 -11.63 4.31 -5.02
CA ALA A 354 -11.95 5.75 -4.92
C ALA A 354 -12.82 6.22 -6.09
N VAL A 355 -12.54 5.80 -7.32
CA VAL A 355 -13.36 6.08 -8.51
C VAL A 355 -14.77 5.51 -8.36
N VAL A 356 -14.90 4.25 -7.94
CA VAL A 356 -16.22 3.64 -7.67
C VAL A 356 -16.96 4.42 -6.59
N ALA A 357 -16.29 4.83 -5.51
CA ALA A 357 -16.90 5.64 -4.46
C ALA A 357 -17.39 7.00 -4.99
N LEU A 358 -16.63 7.64 -5.88
CA LEU A 358 -17.04 8.89 -6.56
C LEU A 358 -18.29 8.67 -7.43
N VAL A 359 -18.34 7.59 -8.21
CA VAL A 359 -19.52 7.23 -9.03
C VAL A 359 -20.75 6.98 -8.15
N LEU A 360 -20.57 6.25 -7.05
CA LEU A 360 -21.62 5.94 -6.07
C LEU A 360 -21.96 7.13 -5.15
N ARG A 361 -21.31 8.29 -5.31
CA ARG A 361 -21.42 9.48 -4.45
C ARG A 361 -21.25 9.17 -2.96
N ARG A 362 -20.38 8.22 -2.64
CA ARG A 362 -20.03 7.84 -1.27
C ARG A 362 -18.68 8.46 -0.91
N PRO A 363 -18.50 8.92 0.34
CA PRO A 363 -17.18 9.36 0.78
C PRO A 363 -16.23 8.16 0.75
N ALA A 364 -15.14 8.27 -0.02
CA ALA A 364 -14.09 7.26 -0.03
C ALA A 364 -13.39 7.25 1.34
N ALA A 365 -13.54 6.15 2.08
CA ALA A 365 -12.79 5.92 3.30
C ALA A 365 -11.51 5.13 2.96
N SER A 366 -10.36 5.66 3.37
CA SER A 366 -9.04 5.14 3.02
C SER A 366 -8.77 3.72 3.56
N LEU A 367 -9.24 3.38 4.77
CA LEU A 367 -9.07 2.05 5.35
C LEU A 367 -9.90 0.96 4.68
N PRO A 368 -11.21 1.14 4.42
CA PRO A 368 -11.98 0.22 3.58
C PRO A 368 -11.35 0.02 2.20
N ALA A 369 -10.87 1.09 1.55
CA ALA A 369 -10.18 0.99 0.26
C ALA A 369 -8.89 0.16 0.35
N LEU A 370 -8.08 0.37 1.39
CA LEU A 370 -6.88 -0.42 1.66
C LEU A 370 -7.23 -1.89 1.91
N ALA A 371 -8.25 -2.16 2.74
CA ALA A 371 -8.69 -3.52 3.05
C ALA A 371 -9.18 -4.26 1.80
N THR A 372 -9.99 -3.61 0.97
CA THR A 372 -10.44 -4.16 -0.32
C THR A 372 -9.26 -4.42 -1.25
N ALA A 373 -8.30 -3.49 -1.35
CA ALA A 373 -7.11 -3.67 -2.17
C ALA A 373 -6.28 -4.89 -1.71
N VAL A 374 -6.08 -5.08 -0.40
CA VAL A 374 -5.38 -6.27 0.14
C VAL A 374 -6.11 -7.55 -0.24
N VAL A 375 -7.43 -7.62 -0.06
CA VAL A 375 -8.22 -8.81 -0.44
C VAL A 375 -8.06 -9.11 -1.93
N VAL A 376 -8.27 -8.11 -2.79
CA VAL A 376 -8.19 -8.30 -4.25
C VAL A 376 -6.81 -8.78 -4.67
N LEU A 377 -5.74 -8.15 -4.18
CA LEU A 377 -4.38 -8.51 -4.59
C LEU A 377 -3.99 -9.90 -4.15
N VAL A 378 -4.30 -10.26 -2.91
CA VAL A 378 -3.95 -11.57 -2.37
C VAL A 378 -4.80 -12.68 -2.99
N VAL A 379 -6.02 -12.37 -3.45
CA VAL A 379 -6.84 -13.32 -4.21
C VAL A 379 -6.34 -13.46 -5.65
N VAL A 380 -5.87 -12.38 -6.28
CA VAL A 380 -5.33 -12.43 -7.66
C VAL A 380 -3.96 -13.10 -7.69
N ASP A 381 -3.06 -12.71 -6.79
CA ASP A 381 -1.72 -13.25 -6.63
C ASP A 381 -1.47 -13.59 -5.14
N PRO A 382 -1.67 -14.84 -4.74
CA PRO A 382 -1.47 -15.26 -3.36
C PRO A 382 -0.03 -15.14 -2.86
N TRP A 383 0.96 -15.21 -3.76
CA TRP A 383 2.38 -15.09 -3.39
C TRP A 383 2.73 -13.71 -2.88
N SER A 384 2.05 -12.67 -3.36
CA SER A 384 2.17 -11.30 -2.86
C SER A 384 1.97 -11.20 -1.34
N ALA A 385 1.23 -12.12 -0.71
CA ALA A 385 1.04 -12.18 0.74
C ALA A 385 2.35 -12.31 1.53
N ARG A 386 3.39 -12.93 0.97
CA ARG A 386 4.72 -13.06 1.59
C ARG A 386 5.71 -11.97 1.16
N SER A 387 5.34 -11.17 0.17
CA SER A 387 6.24 -10.14 -0.35
C SER A 387 6.45 -9.01 0.67
N TYR A 388 7.70 -8.66 0.91
CA TYR A 388 8.05 -7.50 1.73
C TYR A 388 7.47 -6.21 1.17
N GLY A 389 7.35 -6.10 -0.16
CA GLY A 389 6.71 -4.96 -0.82
C GLY A 389 5.26 -4.77 -0.37
N LEU A 390 4.45 -5.84 -0.34
CA LEU A 390 3.07 -5.77 0.15
C LEU A 390 3.04 -5.41 1.64
N VAL A 391 3.86 -6.05 2.47
CA VAL A 391 3.93 -5.74 3.91
C VAL A 391 4.23 -4.25 4.14
N LEU A 392 5.31 -3.74 3.53
CA LEU A 392 5.79 -2.38 3.74
C LEU A 392 4.77 -1.32 3.37
N SER A 393 4.12 -1.38 2.21
CA SER A 393 3.17 -0.32 1.84
C SER A 393 1.78 -0.45 2.47
N VAL A 394 1.34 -1.64 2.93
CA VAL A 394 0.11 -1.74 3.73
C VAL A 394 0.38 -1.13 5.10
N ALA A 395 1.52 -1.46 5.71
CA ALA A 395 1.97 -0.88 6.98
C ALA A 395 2.12 0.65 6.87
N ALA A 396 2.81 1.16 5.84
CA ALA A 396 2.96 2.60 5.60
C ALA A 396 1.60 3.30 5.45
N THR A 397 0.72 2.78 4.60
CA THR A 397 -0.59 3.39 4.32
C THR A 397 -1.47 3.40 5.57
N ALA A 398 -1.52 2.28 6.29
CA ALA A 398 -2.27 2.17 7.53
C ALA A 398 -1.73 3.15 8.58
N ALA A 399 -0.41 3.26 8.73
CA ALA A 399 0.21 4.19 9.67
C ALA A 399 -0.02 5.65 9.29
N ILE A 400 0.10 6.03 8.01
CA ILE A 400 -0.19 7.39 7.56
C ILE A 400 -1.66 7.75 7.84
N VAL A 401 -2.59 6.82 7.61
CA VAL A 401 -4.03 7.07 7.83
C VAL A 401 -4.39 7.11 9.31
N LEU A 402 -3.76 6.28 10.14
CA LEU A 402 -4.13 6.12 11.56
C LEU A 402 -3.28 6.98 12.50
N LEU A 403 -1.96 7.02 12.29
CA LEU A 403 -0.99 7.64 13.19
C LEU A 403 -0.73 9.10 12.82
N ALA A 404 -0.61 9.46 11.53
CA ALA A 404 -0.29 10.86 11.17
C ALA A 404 -1.34 11.88 11.67
N PRO A 405 -2.67 11.63 11.58
CA PRO A 405 -3.66 12.51 12.19
C PRO A 405 -3.51 12.63 13.70
N ALA A 406 -3.23 11.52 14.39
CA ALA A 406 -3.03 11.51 15.83
C ALA A 406 -1.77 12.27 16.27
N LEU A 407 -0.73 12.33 15.43
CA LEU A 407 0.48 13.10 15.69
C LEU A 407 0.25 14.61 15.58
N VAL A 408 -0.67 15.05 14.73
CA VAL A 408 -1.02 16.46 14.53
C VAL A 408 -2.26 16.90 15.31
N ASP A 409 -2.86 16.00 16.10
CA ASP A 409 -4.01 16.34 16.94
C ASP A 409 -3.64 17.45 17.93
N GLY A 410 -4.52 18.45 18.04
CA GLY A 410 -4.32 19.65 18.85
C GLY A 410 -3.59 20.80 18.13
N VAL A 411 -3.05 20.59 16.92
CA VAL A 411 -2.46 21.68 16.13
C VAL A 411 -3.57 22.52 15.47
N PRO A 412 -3.56 23.87 15.61
CA PRO A 412 -4.55 24.75 14.97
C PRO A 412 -4.63 24.53 13.46
N ARG A 413 -5.83 24.63 12.89
CA ARG A 413 -6.01 24.55 11.43
C ARG A 413 -5.29 25.70 10.72
N GLY A 414 -4.85 25.45 9.49
CA GLY A 414 -4.08 26.38 8.67
C GLY A 414 -2.63 25.93 8.53
N ARG A 415 -1.72 26.87 8.26
CA ARG A 415 -0.31 26.61 7.93
C ARG A 415 0.43 25.75 8.98
N GLY A 416 0.09 25.89 10.26
CA GLY A 416 0.70 25.10 11.33
C GLY A 416 0.36 23.61 11.23
N ARG A 417 -0.87 23.26 10.84
CA ARG A 417 -1.29 21.86 10.65
C ARG A 417 -0.67 21.26 9.40
N ASP A 418 -0.56 22.04 8.32
CA ASP A 418 0.04 21.57 7.07
C ASP A 418 1.52 21.27 7.26
N ALA A 419 2.27 22.17 7.92
CA ALA A 419 3.65 21.93 8.30
C ALA A 419 3.81 20.73 9.25
N ALA A 420 2.90 20.57 10.22
CA ALA A 420 2.92 19.41 11.11
C ALA A 420 2.66 18.10 10.35
N LEU A 421 1.80 18.11 9.32
CA LEU A 421 1.54 16.93 8.47
C LEU A 421 2.75 16.55 7.62
N VAL A 422 3.52 17.52 7.12
CA VAL A 422 4.78 17.26 6.39
C VAL A 422 5.75 16.43 7.22
N VAL A 423 5.78 16.63 8.54
CA VAL A 423 6.62 15.84 9.46
C VAL A 423 5.91 14.55 9.91
N ALA A 424 4.62 14.62 10.23
CA ALA A 424 3.88 13.49 10.78
C ALA A 424 3.76 12.31 9.82
N VAL A 425 3.66 12.57 8.51
CA VAL A 425 3.57 11.52 7.48
C VAL A 425 4.83 10.64 7.45
N PRO A 426 6.06 11.17 7.25
CA PRO A 426 7.27 10.35 7.28
C PRO A 426 7.56 9.75 8.66
N VAL A 427 7.23 10.41 9.77
CA VAL A 427 7.33 9.80 11.11
C VAL A 427 6.44 8.56 11.21
N ALA A 428 5.18 8.67 10.78
CA ALA A 428 4.24 7.55 10.83
C ALA A 428 4.66 6.39 9.91
N ALA A 429 5.11 6.71 8.70
CA ALA A 429 5.60 5.71 7.75
C ALA A 429 6.86 5.01 8.29
N GLN A 430 7.85 5.76 8.78
CA GLN A 430 9.09 5.20 9.33
C GLN A 430 8.80 4.31 10.54
N ALA A 431 7.91 4.73 11.44
CA ALA A 431 7.52 3.95 12.61
C ALA A 431 6.95 2.57 12.24
N ALA A 432 6.23 2.47 11.13
CA ALA A 432 5.64 1.22 10.67
C ALA A 432 6.58 0.38 9.78
N CYS A 433 7.41 1.03 8.97
CA CYS A 433 8.25 0.34 7.98
C CYS A 433 9.61 -0.08 8.53
N ALA A 434 10.21 0.68 9.47
CA ALA A 434 11.57 0.42 9.94
C ALA A 434 11.77 -1.01 10.50
N PRO A 435 10.85 -1.58 11.32
CA PRO A 435 11.01 -2.96 11.81
C PRO A 435 11.06 -4.00 10.69
N VAL A 436 10.33 -3.77 9.60
CA VAL A 436 10.29 -4.67 8.45
C VAL A 436 11.54 -4.49 7.58
N LEU A 437 12.03 -3.25 7.43
CA LEU A 437 13.27 -2.95 6.70
C LEU A 437 14.50 -3.60 7.36
N VAL A 438 14.54 -3.67 8.70
CA VAL A 438 15.60 -4.36 9.46
C VAL A 438 15.75 -5.84 9.12
N LEU A 439 14.65 -6.49 8.68
CA LEU A 439 14.71 -7.89 8.22
C LEU A 439 15.41 -8.05 6.87
N LEU A 440 15.43 -6.98 6.05
CA LEU A 440 16.07 -6.96 4.74
C LEU A 440 17.53 -6.52 4.86
N GLU A 441 17.75 -5.44 5.60
CA GLU A 441 19.06 -4.85 5.83
C GLU A 441 19.13 -4.49 7.32
N PRO A 442 20.03 -5.10 8.12
CA PRO A 442 20.06 -4.94 9.57
C PRO A 442 20.69 -3.60 9.99
N VAL A 443 20.08 -2.49 9.54
CA VAL A 443 20.50 -1.12 9.82
C VAL A 443 19.29 -0.23 10.09
N VAL A 444 19.51 0.83 10.85
CA VAL A 444 18.53 1.90 11.08
C VAL A 444 19.08 3.20 10.50
N THR A 445 18.20 3.99 9.88
CA THR A 445 18.51 5.29 9.25
C THR A 445 17.86 6.42 10.07
N PRO A 446 18.55 6.99 11.08
CA PRO A 446 17.94 7.92 12.03
C PRO A 446 17.45 9.21 11.37
N TYR A 447 18.15 9.65 10.32
CA TYR A 447 17.85 10.88 9.59
C TYR A 447 16.81 10.69 8.48
N ALA A 448 16.20 9.50 8.34
CA ALA A 448 15.22 9.24 7.29
C ALA A 448 14.04 10.21 7.33
N VAL A 449 13.53 10.54 8.52
CA VAL A 449 12.43 11.51 8.66
C VAL A 449 12.84 12.89 8.16
N LEU A 450 14.04 13.37 8.54
CA LEU A 450 14.56 14.66 8.11
C LEU A 450 14.74 14.70 6.58
N ALA A 451 15.39 13.67 6.02
CA ALA A 451 15.60 13.54 4.59
C ALA A 451 14.27 13.58 3.81
N ASN A 452 13.25 12.86 4.29
CA ASN A 452 11.92 12.83 3.68
C ASN A 452 11.19 14.17 3.75
N VAL A 453 11.31 14.90 4.87
CA VAL A 453 10.74 16.25 5.01
C VAL A 453 11.37 17.23 4.01
N LEU A 454 12.68 17.14 3.79
CA LEU A 454 13.41 18.01 2.87
C LEU A 454 13.22 17.63 1.40
N ALA A 455 13.26 16.34 1.06
CA ALA A 455 13.19 15.85 -0.31
C ALA A 455 11.75 15.68 -0.83
N GLY A 456 10.78 15.39 0.05
CA GLY A 456 9.39 15.11 -0.30
C GLY A 456 8.70 16.19 -1.15
N PRO A 457 8.85 17.51 -0.84
CA PRO A 457 8.27 18.57 -1.66
C PRO A 457 8.80 18.60 -3.10
N ALA A 458 10.07 18.23 -3.32
CA ALA A 458 10.68 18.18 -4.65
C ALA A 458 10.25 16.94 -5.45
N LEU A 459 9.82 15.86 -4.78
CA LEU A 459 9.33 14.66 -5.46
C LEU A 459 8.11 14.95 -6.33
N VAL A 460 7.22 15.85 -5.89
CA VAL A 460 5.99 16.23 -6.60
C VAL A 460 6.28 16.79 -7.99
N PRO A 461 7.04 17.89 -8.15
CA PRO A 461 7.39 18.41 -9.48
C PRO A 461 8.26 17.43 -10.26
N ALA A 462 9.20 16.70 -9.64
CA ALA A 462 10.00 15.68 -10.34
C ALA A 462 9.11 14.62 -11.01
N THR A 463 8.11 14.12 -10.27
CA THR A 463 7.14 13.12 -10.77
C THR A 463 6.27 13.71 -11.88
N LEU A 464 5.61 14.85 -11.64
CA LEU A 464 4.64 15.42 -12.57
C LEU A 464 5.30 15.86 -13.89
N ILE A 465 6.44 16.55 -13.79
CA ILE A 465 7.16 17.04 -14.98
C ILE A 465 7.81 15.85 -15.72
N GLY A 466 8.34 14.86 -15.01
CA GLY A 466 8.89 13.65 -15.64
C GLY A 466 7.82 12.81 -16.36
N VAL A 467 6.63 12.67 -15.77
CA VAL A 467 5.48 12.03 -16.45
C VAL A 467 5.06 12.85 -17.67
N ALA A 468 5.04 14.19 -17.58
CA ALA A 468 4.75 15.05 -18.73
C ALA A 468 5.79 14.87 -19.85
N ALA A 469 7.09 14.86 -19.52
CA ALA A 469 8.17 14.58 -20.47
C ALA A 469 7.98 13.22 -21.16
N THR A 470 7.55 12.22 -20.39
CA THR A 470 7.25 10.87 -20.91
C THR A 470 6.16 10.91 -21.98
N VAL A 471 5.02 11.55 -21.67
CA VAL A 471 3.86 11.63 -22.57
C VAL A 471 4.13 12.48 -23.80
N VAL A 472 4.92 13.56 -23.66
CA VAL A 472 5.26 14.48 -24.77
C VAL A 472 6.31 13.88 -25.72
N SER A 473 7.18 12.99 -25.20
CA SER A 473 8.34 12.48 -25.95
C SER A 473 8.07 11.90 -27.34
N PRO A 474 6.97 11.16 -27.62
CA PRO A 474 6.77 10.58 -28.95
C PRO A 474 6.38 11.61 -30.02
N VAL A 475 5.81 12.74 -29.60
CA VAL A 475 5.25 13.76 -30.51
C VAL A 475 6.19 14.97 -30.63
N TRP A 476 6.82 15.36 -29.53
CA TRP A 476 7.73 16.51 -29.48
C TRP A 476 8.97 16.20 -28.62
N PRO A 477 9.98 15.49 -29.18
CA PRO A 477 11.17 15.10 -28.43
C PRO A 477 11.92 16.27 -27.77
N ALA A 478 12.05 17.39 -28.49
CA ALA A 478 12.67 18.61 -27.94
C ALA A 478 11.87 19.19 -26.75
N GLY A 479 10.55 19.16 -26.80
CA GLY A 479 9.70 19.58 -25.68
C GLY A 479 9.83 18.65 -24.48
N ALA A 480 9.99 17.34 -24.70
CA ALA A 480 10.27 16.39 -23.63
C ALA A 480 11.64 16.63 -22.99
N GLU A 481 12.67 17.00 -23.77
CA GLU A 481 13.97 17.39 -23.24
C GLU A 481 13.87 18.67 -22.40
N VAL A 482 13.16 19.69 -22.87
CA VAL A 482 12.89 20.91 -22.08
C VAL A 482 12.18 20.56 -20.77
N ALA A 483 11.16 19.69 -20.81
CA ALA A 483 10.50 19.21 -19.61
C ALA A 483 11.46 18.45 -18.68
N ALA A 484 12.35 17.61 -19.20
CA ALA A 484 13.36 16.91 -18.40
C ALA A 484 14.32 17.91 -17.71
N TRP A 485 14.74 18.98 -18.40
CA TRP A 485 15.50 20.09 -17.80
C TRP A 485 14.69 20.86 -16.74
N CYS A 486 13.38 21.03 -16.93
CA CYS A 486 12.52 21.60 -15.89
C CYS A 486 12.39 20.70 -14.65
N ALA A 487 12.51 19.38 -14.80
CA ALA A 487 12.51 18.44 -13.68
C ALA A 487 13.87 18.37 -12.96
N HIS A 488 14.96 18.81 -13.62
CA HIS A 488 16.32 18.73 -13.09
C HIS A 488 16.51 19.38 -11.71
N PRO A 489 16.05 20.62 -11.43
CA PRO A 489 16.25 21.25 -10.13
C PRO A 489 15.66 20.43 -8.97
N ALA A 490 14.49 19.83 -9.19
CA ALA A 490 13.85 18.98 -8.21
C ALA A 490 14.64 17.68 -7.97
N ALA A 491 15.10 17.04 -9.05
CA ALA A 491 15.93 15.85 -8.96
C ALA A 491 17.30 16.13 -8.32
N TRP A 492 17.94 17.25 -8.67
CA TRP A 492 19.19 17.72 -8.08
C TRP A 492 19.04 17.96 -6.58
N TRP A 493 17.94 18.57 -6.14
CA TRP A 493 17.67 18.78 -4.72
C TRP A 493 17.54 17.45 -3.97
N ILE A 494 16.78 16.49 -4.51
CA ILE A 494 16.64 15.15 -3.91
C ILE A 494 18.02 14.48 -3.78
N ALA A 495 18.84 14.52 -4.84
CA ALA A 495 20.19 13.95 -4.81
C ALA A 495 21.07 14.63 -3.76
N THR A 496 20.99 15.96 -3.65
CA THR A 496 21.77 16.74 -2.69
C THR A 496 21.37 16.40 -1.27
N VAL A 497 20.08 16.31 -0.97
CA VAL A 497 19.58 15.87 0.35
C VAL A 497 20.07 14.45 0.65
N ALA A 498 19.99 13.52 -0.31
CA ALA A 498 20.44 12.15 -0.10
C ALA A 498 21.94 12.09 0.24
N ARG A 499 22.79 12.76 -0.54
CA ARG A 499 24.25 12.76 -0.34
C ARG A 499 24.66 13.48 0.94
N THR A 500 24.04 14.60 1.26
CA THR A 500 24.34 15.36 2.50
C THR A 500 23.96 14.56 3.74
N VAL A 501 22.77 13.96 3.75
CA VAL A 501 22.32 13.13 4.87
C VAL A 501 23.18 11.86 5.01
N ALA A 502 23.56 11.22 3.90
CA ALA A 502 24.43 10.05 3.92
C ALA A 502 25.82 10.36 4.49
N GLY A 503 26.32 11.59 4.34
CA GLY A 503 27.59 12.05 4.91
C GLY A 503 27.54 12.42 6.39
N LEU A 504 26.35 12.45 7.02
CA LEU A 504 26.24 12.79 8.45
C LEU A 504 26.75 11.64 9.34
N PRO A 505 27.34 11.97 10.51
CA PRO A 505 27.76 10.95 11.47
C PRO A 505 26.54 10.15 11.95
N GLY A 506 26.66 8.82 11.89
CA GLY A 506 25.59 7.91 12.26
C GLY A 506 24.42 7.89 11.26
N ALA A 507 24.63 8.27 9.99
CA ALA A 507 23.61 8.17 8.95
C ALA A 507 23.00 6.76 8.84
N VAL A 508 23.86 5.76 9.01
CA VAL A 508 23.51 4.35 9.08
C VAL A 508 24.03 3.78 10.39
N VAL A 509 23.12 3.24 11.21
CA VAL A 509 23.45 2.63 12.49
C VAL A 509 23.19 1.13 12.38
N PRO A 510 24.21 0.27 12.58
CA PRO A 510 24.01 -1.18 12.62
C PRO A 510 22.97 -1.56 13.68
N TRP A 511 22.11 -2.53 13.35
CA TRP A 511 21.05 -3.00 14.23
C TRP A 511 21.06 -4.53 14.31
N PRO A 512 20.61 -5.15 15.42
CA PRO A 512 20.52 -6.61 15.49
C PRO A 512 19.71 -7.21 14.32
N PRO A 513 20.24 -8.22 13.61
CA PRO A 513 19.54 -8.83 12.49
C PRO A 513 18.39 -9.73 12.95
N GLY A 514 17.52 -10.06 11.99
CA GLY A 514 16.48 -11.08 12.16
C GLY A 514 15.26 -10.66 12.98
N PRO A 515 14.34 -11.61 13.26
CA PRO A 515 13.05 -11.32 13.88
C PRO A 515 13.15 -10.67 15.27
N GLY A 516 14.16 -11.04 16.05
CA GLY A 516 14.40 -10.45 17.37
C GLY A 516 14.72 -8.94 17.28
N GLY A 517 15.57 -8.55 16.33
CA GLY A 517 15.90 -7.14 16.08
C GLY A 517 14.71 -6.33 15.58
N ALA A 518 13.89 -6.93 14.70
CA ALA A 518 12.65 -6.32 14.23
C ALA A 518 11.64 -6.10 15.38
N LEU A 519 11.43 -7.11 16.23
CA LEU A 519 10.53 -7.00 17.39
C LEU A 519 11.02 -5.97 18.41
N LEU A 520 12.34 -5.91 18.66
CA LEU A 520 12.94 -4.90 19.52
C LEU A 520 12.66 -3.48 18.99
N LEU A 521 12.90 -3.24 17.71
CA LEU A 521 12.67 -1.94 17.09
C LEU A 521 11.17 -1.57 17.08
N ALA A 522 10.29 -2.53 16.79
CA ALA A 522 8.84 -2.33 16.86
C ALA A 522 8.38 -1.98 18.28
N GLY A 523 8.90 -2.68 19.30
CA GLY A 523 8.62 -2.43 20.70
C GLY A 523 9.08 -1.03 21.14
N LEU A 524 10.32 -0.65 20.82
CA LEU A 524 10.85 0.68 21.11
C LEU A 524 10.02 1.78 20.43
N THR A 525 9.69 1.60 19.15
CA THR A 525 8.86 2.54 18.40
C THR A 525 7.47 2.69 19.02
N ALA A 526 6.84 1.58 19.41
CA ALA A 526 5.54 1.59 20.08
C ALA A 526 5.60 2.33 21.43
N VAL A 527 6.65 2.10 22.22
CA VAL A 527 6.88 2.82 23.47
C VAL A 527 7.03 4.32 23.20
N CYS A 528 7.83 4.73 22.22
CA CYS A 528 7.97 6.16 21.85
C CYS A 528 6.63 6.79 21.45
N VAL A 529 5.80 6.10 20.65
CA VAL A 529 4.48 6.58 20.25
C VAL A 529 3.53 6.69 21.45
N VAL A 530 3.53 5.69 22.36
CA VAL A 530 2.70 5.71 23.57
C VAL A 530 3.14 6.83 24.52
N LEU A 531 4.45 7.00 24.75
CA LEU A 531 4.97 8.07 25.59
C LEU A 531 4.64 9.44 25.02
N TRP A 532 4.81 9.63 23.70
CA TRP A 532 4.46 10.87 23.02
C TRP A 532 2.97 11.21 23.15
N THR A 533 2.10 10.23 22.86
CA THR A 533 0.64 10.44 22.97
C THR A 533 0.21 10.62 24.44
N GLY A 534 0.88 9.98 25.39
CA GLY A 534 0.66 10.17 26.83
C GLY A 534 1.08 11.56 27.33
N LEU A 535 2.27 12.02 26.93
CA LEU A 535 2.79 13.35 27.25
C LEU A 535 1.89 14.44 26.66
N ARG A 536 1.48 14.30 25.39
CA ARG A 536 0.56 15.23 24.75
C ARG A 536 -0.77 15.34 25.49
N ARG A 537 -1.36 14.22 25.92
CA ARG A 537 -2.61 14.24 26.70
C ARG A 537 -2.45 14.99 28.03
N ARG A 538 -1.30 14.84 28.70
CA ARG A 538 -0.97 15.58 29.93
C ARG A 538 -0.83 17.07 29.68
N LEU A 539 -0.12 17.47 28.62
CA LEU A 539 0.11 18.88 28.26
C LEU A 539 -1.15 19.59 27.76
N SER A 540 -2.05 18.88 27.08
CA SER A 540 -3.31 19.44 26.58
C SER A 540 -4.43 19.49 27.62
N GLY A 541 -4.13 19.20 28.89
CA GLY A 541 -5.08 19.32 30.01
C GLY A 541 -6.31 18.41 29.90
N VAL A 542 -6.28 17.39 29.02
CA VAL A 542 -7.39 16.46 28.86
C VAL A 542 -7.40 15.54 30.09
N PRO A 543 -8.43 15.59 30.95
CA PRO A 543 -8.43 14.80 32.18
C PRO A 543 -8.37 13.33 31.83
N THR A 544 -7.47 12.61 32.51
CA THR A 544 -7.46 11.15 32.47
C THR A 544 -8.81 10.64 33.04
N PRO A 545 -9.34 9.50 32.56
CA PRO A 545 -10.56 8.93 33.14
C PRO A 545 -10.43 8.63 34.64
N ALA A 546 -9.20 8.51 35.16
CA ALA A 546 -8.90 8.41 36.58
C ALA A 546 -9.08 9.74 37.36
N GLN A 547 -8.80 10.90 36.75
CA GLN A 547 -9.01 12.22 37.37
C GLN A 547 -10.48 12.66 37.36
N ALA A 548 -11.30 12.11 36.45
CA ALA A 548 -12.75 12.29 36.47
C ALA A 548 -13.47 11.49 37.57
N ALA A 549 -12.74 10.63 38.30
CA ALA A 549 -13.29 9.75 39.33
C ALA A 549 -13.02 10.21 40.78
N LEU A 550 -12.46 11.41 40.99
CA LEU A 550 -12.36 12.01 42.33
C LEU A 550 -13.52 12.99 42.55
N PRO A 551 -14.55 12.63 43.35
CA PRO A 551 -15.56 13.57 43.76
C PRO A 551 -15.03 14.38 44.96
N GLY A 552 -14.97 15.71 44.82
CA GLY A 552 -14.92 16.59 45.98
C GLY A 552 -13.72 17.54 46.03
N ARG A 553 -13.85 18.67 45.33
CA ARG A 553 -13.51 19.99 45.90
C ARG A 553 -14.23 21.05 45.07
N ARG A 554 -15.44 21.41 45.52
CA ARG A 554 -16.14 22.61 45.04
C ARG A 554 -15.29 23.80 45.48
N VAL A 555 -14.64 24.46 44.52
CA VAL A 555 -14.15 25.81 44.71
C VAL A 555 -15.40 26.70 44.80
N VAL A 556 -15.68 27.21 45.99
CA VAL A 556 -16.72 28.21 46.22
C VAL A 556 -16.25 29.52 45.57
N PRO A 557 -17.01 30.15 44.66
CA PRO A 557 -16.71 31.51 44.26
C PRO A 557 -17.14 32.45 45.39
N ALA A 558 -16.18 33.21 45.92
CA ALA A 558 -16.47 34.29 46.86
C ALA A 558 -17.39 35.32 46.20
N ALA A 559 -18.57 35.50 46.77
CA ALA A 559 -19.43 36.63 46.49
C ALA A 559 -18.71 37.93 46.90
N ARG A 560 -18.60 38.88 45.98
CA ARG A 560 -18.43 40.30 46.31
C ARG A 560 -19.71 41.01 45.92
N SER A 561 -20.58 41.23 46.90
CA SER A 561 -21.39 42.45 46.95
C SER A 561 -20.61 43.47 47.78
N LEU A 562 -20.57 44.71 47.31
CA LEU A 562 -20.99 45.89 48.05
C LEU A 562 -20.72 47.12 47.17
N ALA A 563 -21.78 47.91 46.97
CA ALA A 563 -21.70 49.29 46.55
C ALA A 563 -21.09 50.14 47.67
N GLY A 564 -20.39 51.19 47.26
CA GLY A 564 -19.80 52.25 48.06
C GLY A 564 -19.18 53.26 47.11
#